data_AF-A0A966L1D4-F1
#
_entry.id   AF-A0A966L1D4-F1
#
_cell.length_a   1.000
_cell.length_b   1.000
_cell.length_c   1.000
_cell.angle_alpha   90.00
_cell.angle_beta   90.00
_cell.angle_gamma   90.00
#
_symmetry.space_group_name_H-M   'P 1'
#
loop_
_entity.id
_entity.type
_entity.pdbx_description
1 polymer ?
#
loop_
_entity_poly.entity_id
_entity_poly.type
_entity_poly.pdbx_seq_one_letter_code
_entity_poly.pdbx_strand_id
1 'polypeptide(L)'
;VDIPSGINGDTGEIMGCAIKATTTITFGTPKRGHFIYPGAELTGKLYVSRISFPPELYEKKDIMVEINLPDNLPERAKDSHKGDFGKALFIAGSRQYLGAPYLSSYSFLKAGGGLSYLATPESIAPFVTGNAREVILIPLKEQDGAISKDNLDDLIKFSKNVDIVAIGSGVSVNKNTEEFAIEFIKSVQKPLIIDGDGLTFVSKNPKILKSRKDLTILTPHIGEFTRLTRIKIEKVKKDKFNTLSYAVKNLNSTIVLKSAHTLIGETSGKILINLSGNPGMATAGSGDVLVGAIAAMYCIRPSEKGVSTAVFIHGLSGDIKAQQTGFEGLTARDILEGLPLAIKYFRENYNKLGESYYDGIYVV
;
A
#
# COMPACT_ATOMS: atom_id res chain seq x y z
N VAL A 1 23.22 21.03 -9.45
CA VAL A 1 22.30 21.90 -10.23
C VAL A 1 21.56 20.99 -11.19
N ASP A 2 20.24 21.14 -11.27
CA ASP A 2 19.27 20.27 -11.94
C ASP A 2 19.18 18.84 -11.39
N ILE A 3 20.21 18.04 -11.62
CA ILE A 3 20.35 16.67 -11.12
C ILE A 3 21.82 16.44 -10.72
N PRO A 4 22.14 15.61 -9.71
CA PRO A 4 23.53 15.29 -9.43
C PRO A 4 24.20 14.70 -10.66
N SER A 5 25.31 15.29 -11.12
CA SER A 5 26.01 14.83 -12.32
C SER A 5 26.35 13.34 -12.18
N GLY A 6 26.03 12.56 -13.20
CA GLY A 6 26.18 11.11 -13.19
C GLY A 6 24.92 10.34 -12.78
N ILE A 7 23.84 11.00 -12.35
CA ILE A 7 22.53 10.35 -12.16
C ILE A 7 21.68 10.47 -13.42
N ASN A 8 21.10 9.34 -13.83
CA ASN A 8 20.10 9.32 -14.89
C ASN A 8 18.76 9.90 -14.39
N GLY A 9 18.25 10.94 -15.07
CA GLY A 9 17.02 11.64 -14.66
C GLY A 9 15.72 10.84 -14.72
N ASP A 10 15.66 9.78 -15.50
CA ASP A 10 14.45 8.96 -15.63
C ASP A 10 14.42 7.77 -14.68
N THR A 11 15.61 7.22 -14.39
CA THR A 11 15.75 5.92 -13.70
C THR A 11 16.41 6.03 -12.33
N GLY A 12 17.17 7.10 -12.05
CA GLY A 12 17.98 7.26 -10.85
C GLY A 12 19.25 6.41 -10.82
N GLU A 13 19.59 5.70 -11.92
CA GLU A 13 20.82 4.91 -12.02
C GLU A 13 22.08 5.79 -12.04
N ILE A 14 23.17 5.28 -11.45
CA ILE A 14 24.51 5.89 -11.54
C ILE A 14 25.14 5.53 -12.88
N MET A 15 25.49 6.54 -13.68
CA MET A 15 26.11 6.42 -14.99
C MET A 15 27.65 6.49 -14.86
N GLY A 16 28.25 5.42 -14.31
CA GLY A 16 29.69 5.29 -14.08
C GLY A 16 30.12 5.83 -12.71
N CYS A 17 30.05 7.14 -12.50
CA CYS A 17 30.23 7.79 -11.19
C CYS A 17 29.20 8.90 -11.02
N ALA A 18 28.88 9.28 -9.78
CA ALA A 18 27.90 10.33 -9.52
C ALA A 18 28.28 11.21 -8.32
N ILE A 19 27.85 12.48 -8.37
CA ILE A 19 27.99 13.41 -7.26
C ILE A 19 27.01 13.03 -6.15
N LYS A 20 27.49 13.00 -4.90
CA LYS A 20 26.63 12.99 -3.71
C LYS A 20 26.37 14.43 -3.27
N ALA A 21 25.23 14.99 -3.67
CA ALA A 21 24.88 16.37 -3.36
C ALA A 21 24.35 16.50 -1.92
N THR A 22 24.70 17.58 -1.24
CA THR A 22 24.01 18.01 -0.01
C THR A 22 22.67 18.67 -0.32
N THR A 23 22.63 19.40 -1.44
CA THR A 23 21.47 20.13 -1.95
C THR A 23 21.44 20.09 -3.46
N THR A 24 20.25 19.89 -4.04
CA THR A 24 19.98 19.97 -5.47
C THR A 24 18.89 21.00 -5.72
N ILE A 25 19.14 21.95 -6.61
CA ILE A 25 18.11 22.85 -7.16
C ILE A 25 17.76 22.34 -8.56
N THR A 26 16.52 21.90 -8.77
CA THR A 26 15.97 21.46 -10.06
C THR A 26 15.09 22.53 -10.66
N PHE A 27 14.96 22.52 -11.98
CA PHE A 27 14.18 23.51 -12.73
C PHE A 27 12.91 22.91 -13.32
N GLY A 28 11.82 23.67 -13.24
CA GLY A 28 10.51 23.27 -13.74
C GLY A 28 9.87 22.24 -12.81
N THR A 29 10.02 20.96 -13.13
CA THR A 29 9.55 19.85 -12.29
C THR A 29 10.72 19.00 -11.78
N PRO A 30 10.53 18.32 -10.63
CA PRO A 30 11.39 17.22 -10.24
C PRO A 30 11.46 16.12 -11.31
N LYS A 31 12.64 15.52 -11.44
CA LYS A 31 12.89 14.37 -12.31
C LYS A 31 12.70 13.10 -11.50
N ARG A 32 12.32 12.00 -12.16
CA ARG A 32 12.12 10.69 -11.50
C ARG A 32 13.36 10.23 -10.74
N GLY A 33 14.54 10.50 -11.30
CA GLY A 33 15.84 10.18 -10.70
C GLY A 33 16.10 10.86 -9.35
N HIS A 34 15.37 11.93 -9.00
CA HIS A 34 15.44 12.53 -7.66
C HIS A 34 14.73 11.68 -6.59
N PHE A 35 13.85 10.77 -6.98
CA PHE A 35 13.06 9.95 -6.04
C PHE A 35 13.32 8.46 -6.18
N ILE A 36 14.04 8.01 -7.20
CA ILE A 36 14.41 6.60 -7.33
C ILE A 36 15.84 6.38 -6.86
N TYR A 37 16.01 5.41 -5.98
CA TYR A 37 17.34 4.98 -5.51
C TYR A 37 18.12 4.27 -6.63
N PRO A 38 19.45 4.52 -6.73
CA PRO A 38 20.28 5.30 -5.79
C PRO A 38 20.23 6.83 -5.97
N GLY A 39 19.70 7.36 -7.08
CA GLY A 39 19.64 8.80 -7.35
C GLY A 39 19.00 9.65 -6.23
N ALA A 40 17.97 9.12 -5.57
CA ALA A 40 17.34 9.75 -4.41
C ALA A 40 18.33 10.02 -3.25
N GLU A 41 19.20 9.05 -2.94
CA GLU A 41 20.20 9.20 -1.89
C GLU A 41 21.25 10.27 -2.24
N LEU A 42 21.54 10.42 -3.53
CA LEU A 42 22.56 11.34 -4.03
C LEU A 42 22.02 12.75 -4.28
N THR A 43 20.71 12.96 -4.19
CA THR A 43 20.03 14.24 -4.46
C THR A 43 20.18 15.24 -3.30
N GLY A 44 20.23 14.76 -2.06
CA GLY A 44 20.20 15.61 -0.88
C GLY A 44 18.88 16.37 -0.75
N LYS A 45 18.89 17.57 -0.17
CA LYS A 45 17.68 18.42 -0.11
C LYS A 45 17.31 18.91 -1.51
N LEU A 46 16.08 18.66 -1.95
CA LEU A 46 15.60 19.06 -3.28
C LEU A 46 14.82 20.38 -3.21
N TYR A 47 15.28 21.36 -3.97
CA TYR A 47 14.59 22.62 -4.20
C TYR A 47 14.12 22.68 -5.65
N VAL A 48 12.88 23.09 -5.88
CA VAL A 48 12.29 23.19 -7.22
C VAL A 48 12.10 24.67 -7.55
N SER A 49 12.89 25.17 -8.49
CA SER A 49 12.71 26.51 -9.03
C SER A 49 11.80 26.46 -10.25
N ARG A 50 10.66 27.15 -10.15
CA ARG A 50 9.75 27.33 -11.29
C ARG A 50 10.34 28.38 -12.22
N ILE A 51 11.03 27.93 -13.26
CA ILE A 51 11.49 28.80 -14.35
C ILE A 51 10.32 29.16 -15.27
N SER A 52 10.58 30.04 -16.26
CA SER A 52 9.61 30.70 -17.15
C SER A 52 8.77 29.78 -18.08
N PHE A 53 8.55 28.52 -17.73
CA PHE A 53 7.55 27.69 -18.38
C PHE A 53 6.14 28.22 -18.07
N PRO A 54 5.23 28.20 -19.06
CA PRO A 54 3.82 28.52 -18.84
C PRO A 54 3.22 27.64 -17.73
N PRO A 55 2.46 28.22 -16.76
CA PRO A 55 1.85 27.47 -15.66
C PRO A 55 1.06 26.24 -16.10
N GLU A 56 0.40 26.32 -17.25
CA GLU A 56 -0.43 25.26 -17.82
C GLU A 56 0.36 24.01 -18.17
N LEU A 57 1.69 24.12 -18.39
CA LEU A 57 2.56 22.98 -18.62
C LEU A 57 2.76 22.12 -17.36
N TYR A 58 2.67 22.72 -16.18
CA TYR A 58 2.78 22.00 -14.91
C TYR A 58 1.50 21.29 -14.50
N GLU A 59 0.36 21.71 -15.06
CA GLU A 59 -0.97 21.21 -14.73
C GLU A 59 -1.55 20.28 -15.81
N LYS A 60 -0.75 19.92 -16.82
CA LYS A 60 -1.24 19.09 -17.91
C LYS A 60 -1.67 17.71 -17.42
N LYS A 61 -2.81 17.26 -17.94
CA LYS A 61 -3.38 15.94 -17.65
C LYS A 61 -2.55 14.77 -18.19
N ASP A 62 -1.59 15.02 -19.09
CA ASP A 62 -0.67 14.00 -19.63
C ASP A 62 0.55 13.76 -18.73
N ILE A 63 0.69 14.48 -17.61
CA ILE A 63 1.63 14.13 -16.55
C ILE A 63 1.14 12.85 -15.88
N MET A 64 1.81 11.74 -16.20
CA MET A 64 1.46 10.40 -15.71
C MET A 64 2.20 10.01 -14.43
N VAL A 65 3.10 10.85 -13.91
CA VAL A 65 3.87 10.56 -12.70
C VAL A 65 3.84 11.78 -11.77
N GLU A 66 3.37 11.58 -10.54
CA GLU A 66 3.17 12.64 -9.56
C GLU A 66 3.68 12.20 -8.17
N ILE A 67 3.98 13.17 -7.30
CA ILE A 67 4.19 12.86 -5.88
C ILE A 67 2.84 12.53 -5.26
N ASN A 68 2.81 11.49 -4.43
CA ASN A 68 1.62 11.16 -3.66
C ASN A 68 1.39 12.22 -2.58
N LEU A 69 0.56 13.20 -2.89
CA LEU A 69 -0.02 14.13 -1.93
C LEU A 69 -1.49 13.77 -1.75
N PRO A 70 -1.85 13.08 -0.65
CA PRO A 70 -3.23 12.72 -0.41
C PRO A 70 -4.12 13.95 -0.34
N ASP A 71 -5.35 13.83 -0.83
CA ASP A 71 -6.39 14.83 -0.59
C ASP A 71 -6.79 14.86 0.89
N ASN A 72 -7.42 15.96 1.32
CA ASN A 72 -7.93 16.08 2.69
C ASN A 72 -8.91 14.94 3.02
N LEU A 73 -8.84 14.43 4.25
CA LEU A 73 -9.75 13.38 4.71
C LEU A 73 -11.14 13.98 4.97
N PRO A 74 -12.23 13.30 4.56
CA PRO A 74 -13.59 13.68 4.94
C PRO A 74 -13.71 13.91 6.45
N GLU A 75 -14.49 14.90 6.86
CA GLU A 75 -14.77 15.16 8.27
C GLU A 75 -15.58 14.01 8.87
N ARG A 76 -15.33 13.65 10.13
CA ARG A 76 -16.16 12.68 10.84
C ARG A 76 -17.30 13.40 11.53
N ALA A 77 -18.51 13.23 11.02
CA ALA A 77 -19.71 13.78 11.65
C ALA A 77 -19.85 13.25 13.09
N LYS A 78 -20.19 14.14 14.04
CA LYS A 78 -20.44 13.75 15.44
C LYS A 78 -21.64 12.80 15.56
N ASP A 79 -22.63 12.98 14.70
CA ASP A 79 -23.76 12.08 14.54
C ASP A 79 -23.41 11.03 13.47
N SER A 80 -22.65 10.01 13.88
CA SER A 80 -22.27 8.88 13.02
C SER A 80 -22.28 7.57 13.81
N HIS A 81 -22.45 6.47 13.12
CA HIS A 81 -22.38 5.12 13.64
C HIS A 81 -21.29 4.30 12.94
N LYS A 82 -20.95 3.15 13.52
CA LYS A 82 -19.91 2.24 13.01
C LYS A 82 -20.08 1.79 11.55
N GLY A 83 -21.29 1.89 10.98
CA GLY A 83 -21.54 1.61 9.56
C GLY A 83 -21.02 2.68 8.61
N ASP A 84 -20.93 3.94 9.04
CA ASP A 84 -20.56 5.08 8.17
C ASP A 84 -19.07 5.06 7.81
N PHE A 85 -18.26 4.36 8.61
CA PHE A 85 -16.82 4.18 8.40
C PHE A 85 -16.49 2.86 7.71
N GLY A 86 -17.52 2.23 7.12
CA GLY A 86 -17.44 1.02 6.33
C GLY A 86 -17.10 -0.25 7.12
N LYS A 87 -17.19 -1.36 6.40
CA LYS A 87 -17.01 -2.72 6.90
C LYS A 87 -16.00 -3.44 6.02
N ALA A 88 -15.03 -4.09 6.64
CA ALA A 88 -14.00 -4.84 5.92
C ALA A 88 -14.00 -6.31 6.34
N LEU A 89 -13.80 -7.21 5.38
CA LEU A 89 -13.54 -8.63 5.62
C LEU A 89 -12.07 -8.94 5.33
N PHE A 90 -11.36 -9.49 6.31
CA PHE A 90 -9.99 -9.98 6.19
C PHE A 90 -10.01 -11.51 6.17
N ILE A 91 -9.50 -12.11 5.09
CA ILE A 91 -9.30 -13.56 4.96
C ILE A 91 -7.81 -13.82 5.10
N ALA A 92 -7.40 -14.16 6.32
CA ALA A 92 -6.01 -14.12 6.73
C ALA A 92 -5.68 -15.18 7.78
N GLY A 93 -4.39 -15.51 7.87
CA GLY A 93 -3.83 -16.35 8.91
C GLY A 93 -3.87 -17.85 8.61
N SER A 94 -2.98 -18.53 9.32
CA SER A 94 -2.81 -19.97 9.36
C SER A 94 -1.99 -20.31 10.60
N ARG A 95 -1.87 -21.60 10.92
CA ARG A 95 -1.10 -22.09 12.08
C ARG A 95 0.35 -21.56 12.13
N GLN A 96 0.96 -21.29 10.98
CA GLN A 96 2.32 -20.74 10.90
C GLN A 96 2.36 -19.21 11.06
N TYR A 97 1.27 -18.51 10.72
CA TYR A 97 1.22 -17.05 10.63
C TYR A 97 0.12 -16.47 11.52
N LEU A 98 0.40 -16.39 12.81
CA LEU A 98 -0.55 -15.89 13.82
C LEU A 98 -0.64 -14.36 13.86
N GLY A 99 0.45 -13.65 13.52
CA GLY A 99 0.52 -12.19 13.61
C GLY A 99 -0.13 -11.44 12.44
N ALA A 100 -0.03 -11.99 11.23
CA ALA A 100 -0.59 -11.39 10.01
C ALA A 100 -2.10 -11.11 10.08
N PRO A 101 -2.97 -12.05 10.53
CA PRO A 101 -4.40 -11.78 10.68
C PRO A 101 -4.68 -10.67 11.71
N TYR A 102 -3.96 -10.64 12.83
CA TYR A 102 -4.05 -9.58 13.83
C TYR A 102 -3.69 -8.20 13.26
N LEU A 103 -2.52 -8.08 12.62
CA LEU A 103 -2.03 -6.80 12.10
C LEU A 103 -2.93 -6.26 10.99
N SER A 104 -3.36 -7.12 10.07
CA SER A 104 -4.23 -6.73 8.95
C SER A 104 -5.63 -6.31 9.41
N SER A 105 -6.30 -7.09 10.26
CA SER A 105 -7.67 -6.78 10.68
C SER A 105 -7.73 -5.64 11.71
N TYR A 106 -6.75 -5.51 12.60
CA TYR A 106 -6.77 -4.48 13.66
C TYR A 106 -6.28 -3.11 13.16
N SER A 107 -5.35 -3.09 12.19
CA SER A 107 -4.92 -1.83 11.56
C SER A 107 -6.06 -1.10 10.85
N PHE A 108 -7.06 -1.81 10.33
CA PHE A 108 -8.29 -1.20 9.82
C PHE A 108 -8.98 -0.33 10.88
N LEU A 109 -9.16 -0.84 12.09
CA LEU A 109 -9.79 -0.09 13.18
C LEU A 109 -8.91 1.09 13.62
N LYS A 110 -7.58 0.89 13.71
CA LYS A 110 -6.63 1.96 14.06
C LYS A 110 -6.53 3.05 13.00
N ALA A 111 -6.73 2.70 11.74
CA ALA A 111 -6.85 3.65 10.64
C ALA A 111 -8.24 4.29 10.54
N GLY A 112 -9.14 3.97 11.48
CA GLY A 112 -10.45 4.59 11.63
C GLY A 112 -11.61 3.86 10.95
N GLY A 113 -11.39 2.68 10.39
CA GLY A 113 -12.47 1.85 9.85
C GLY A 113 -13.53 1.49 10.89
N GLY A 114 -14.75 1.22 10.43
CA GLY A 114 -15.91 0.99 11.29
C GLY A 114 -16.01 -0.42 11.88
N LEU A 115 -16.25 -1.43 11.03
CA LEU A 115 -16.38 -2.83 11.44
C LEU A 115 -15.33 -3.71 10.76
N SER A 116 -14.53 -4.40 11.57
CA SER A 116 -13.50 -5.35 11.10
C SER A 116 -13.97 -6.78 11.34
N TYR A 117 -14.14 -7.52 10.25
CA TYR A 117 -14.42 -8.96 10.27
C TYR A 117 -13.16 -9.73 9.88
N LEU A 118 -12.74 -10.68 10.69
CA LEU A 118 -11.61 -11.55 10.42
C LEU A 118 -12.08 -12.99 10.24
N ALA A 119 -11.98 -13.47 9.00
CA ALA A 119 -12.14 -14.85 8.61
C ALA A 119 -10.78 -15.55 8.70
N THR A 120 -10.63 -16.44 9.69
CA THR A 120 -9.36 -17.09 10.01
C THR A 120 -9.59 -18.52 10.51
N PRO A 121 -8.63 -19.46 10.34
CA PRO A 121 -8.77 -20.81 10.84
C PRO A 121 -9.14 -20.87 12.32
N GLU A 122 -10.09 -21.74 12.66
CA GLU A 122 -10.66 -21.84 14.02
C GLU A 122 -9.57 -22.07 15.09
N SER A 123 -8.56 -22.91 14.80
CA SER A 123 -7.46 -23.18 15.73
C SER A 123 -6.64 -21.94 16.13
N ILE A 124 -6.57 -20.91 15.28
CA ILE A 124 -5.76 -19.72 15.55
C ILE A 124 -6.56 -18.53 16.08
N ALA A 125 -7.89 -18.58 15.96
CA ALA A 125 -8.77 -17.47 16.31
C ALA A 125 -8.62 -16.98 17.78
N PRO A 126 -8.41 -17.85 18.80
CA PRO A 126 -8.15 -17.42 20.18
C PRO A 126 -6.85 -16.62 20.35
N PHE A 127 -5.81 -16.91 19.55
CA PHE A 127 -4.52 -16.20 19.65
C PHE A 127 -4.62 -14.76 19.12
N VAL A 128 -5.47 -14.55 18.11
CA VAL A 128 -5.71 -13.22 17.55
C VAL A 128 -6.58 -12.38 18.49
N THR A 129 -7.66 -12.95 19.03
CA THR A 129 -8.58 -12.21 19.92
C THR A 129 -7.99 -11.86 21.27
N GLY A 130 -6.93 -12.55 21.71
CA GLY A 130 -6.16 -12.14 22.88
C GLY A 130 -5.66 -10.69 22.81
N ASN A 131 -5.34 -10.20 21.60
CA ASN A 131 -4.79 -8.86 21.37
C ASN A 131 -5.69 -7.92 20.55
N ALA A 132 -6.79 -8.43 19.96
CA ALA A 132 -7.75 -7.65 19.18
C ALA A 132 -9.19 -8.10 19.48
N ARG A 133 -9.73 -7.69 20.62
CA ARG A 133 -11.08 -8.09 21.08
C ARG A 133 -12.20 -7.38 20.32
N GLU A 134 -11.87 -6.29 19.66
CA GLU A 134 -12.78 -5.46 18.87
C GLU A 134 -13.00 -6.00 17.45
N VAL A 135 -12.17 -6.96 17.02
CA VAL A 135 -12.30 -7.63 15.72
C VAL A 135 -13.33 -8.75 15.82
N ILE A 136 -14.29 -8.76 14.90
CA ILE A 136 -15.35 -9.78 14.86
C ILE A 136 -14.80 -10.99 14.11
N LEU A 137 -14.72 -12.13 14.80
CA LEU A 137 -14.23 -13.37 14.20
C LEU A 137 -15.31 -14.07 13.37
N ILE A 138 -14.85 -14.66 12.26
CA ILE A 138 -15.56 -15.66 11.47
C ILE A 138 -14.66 -16.91 11.46
N PRO A 139 -14.84 -17.85 12.41
CA PRO A 139 -14.05 -19.06 12.46
C PRO A 139 -14.23 -19.88 11.18
N LEU A 140 -13.12 -20.30 10.58
CA LEU A 140 -13.12 -21.07 9.34
C LEU A 140 -12.75 -22.52 9.59
N LYS A 141 -13.39 -23.42 8.82
CA LYS A 141 -12.94 -24.80 8.67
C LYS A 141 -11.52 -24.81 8.12
N GLU A 142 -10.69 -25.72 8.59
CA GLU A 142 -9.28 -25.76 8.23
C GLU A 142 -8.80 -27.18 7.92
N GLN A 143 -7.74 -27.26 7.11
CA GLN A 143 -6.98 -28.47 6.84
C GLN A 143 -5.50 -28.17 7.09
N ASP A 144 -4.85 -28.99 7.91
CA ASP A 144 -3.42 -28.87 8.28
C ASP A 144 -3.02 -27.51 8.90
N GLY A 145 -3.98 -26.80 9.49
CA GLY A 145 -3.78 -25.48 10.08
C GLY A 145 -3.97 -24.32 9.11
N ALA A 146 -4.59 -24.54 7.95
CA ALA A 146 -4.82 -23.52 6.92
C ALA A 146 -6.25 -23.60 6.36
N ILE A 147 -6.69 -22.52 5.70
CA ILE A 147 -8.09 -22.35 5.28
C ILE A 147 -8.52 -23.47 4.30
N SER A 148 -9.63 -24.14 4.62
CA SER A 148 -10.24 -25.13 3.73
C SER A 148 -11.11 -24.48 2.64
N LYS A 149 -11.19 -25.12 1.47
CA LYS A 149 -12.14 -24.80 0.40
C LYS A 149 -13.61 -24.88 0.81
N ASP A 150 -13.94 -25.64 1.86
CA ASP A 150 -15.31 -25.78 2.36
C ASP A 150 -15.93 -24.47 2.88
N ASN A 151 -15.13 -23.42 3.03
CA ASN A 151 -15.60 -22.09 3.45
C ASN A 151 -16.01 -21.18 2.29
N LEU A 152 -15.84 -21.61 1.04
CA LEU A 152 -15.98 -20.76 -0.15
C LEU A 152 -17.35 -20.09 -0.25
N ASP A 153 -18.41 -20.88 -0.23
CA ASP A 153 -19.78 -20.37 -0.44
C ASP A 153 -20.22 -19.41 0.67
N ASP A 154 -19.90 -19.75 1.91
CA ASP A 154 -20.22 -18.94 3.09
C ASP A 154 -19.48 -17.60 3.04
N LEU A 155 -18.20 -17.58 2.67
CA LEU A 155 -17.43 -16.35 2.54
C LEU A 155 -17.85 -15.50 1.35
N ILE A 156 -18.21 -16.10 0.21
CA ILE A 156 -18.79 -15.36 -0.92
C ILE A 156 -20.12 -14.71 -0.49
N LYS A 157 -20.99 -15.45 0.21
CA LYS A 157 -22.25 -14.92 0.75
C LYS A 157 -22.00 -13.80 1.74
N PHE A 158 -21.06 -13.97 2.67
CA PHE A 158 -20.73 -12.97 3.68
C PHE A 158 -20.14 -11.69 3.06
N SER A 159 -19.28 -11.84 2.05
CA SER A 159 -18.60 -10.71 1.38
C SER A 159 -19.58 -9.67 0.80
N LYS A 160 -20.83 -10.06 0.51
CA LYS A 160 -21.87 -9.14 0.04
C LYS A 160 -22.23 -8.06 1.08
N ASN A 161 -22.03 -8.35 2.37
CA ASN A 161 -22.39 -7.50 3.50
C ASN A 161 -21.28 -6.52 3.93
N VAL A 162 -20.12 -6.55 3.26
CA VAL A 162 -19.00 -5.64 3.54
C VAL A 162 -18.71 -4.73 2.34
N ASP A 163 -17.90 -3.71 2.56
CA ASP A 163 -17.56 -2.70 1.55
C ASP A 163 -16.25 -3.04 0.83
N ILE A 164 -15.33 -3.72 1.50
CA ILE A 164 -14.05 -4.17 0.95
C ILE A 164 -13.62 -5.50 1.55
N VAL A 165 -12.89 -6.30 0.76
CA VAL A 165 -12.31 -7.57 1.20
C VAL A 165 -10.80 -7.53 1.05
N ALA A 166 -10.06 -8.13 1.98
CA ALA A 166 -8.63 -8.38 1.89
C ALA A 166 -8.36 -9.89 1.99
N ILE A 167 -7.46 -10.42 1.17
CA ILE A 167 -7.05 -11.83 1.21
C ILE A 167 -5.54 -11.97 1.04
N GLY A 168 -4.96 -12.91 1.80
CA GLY A 168 -3.63 -13.45 1.53
C GLY A 168 -2.58 -13.23 2.61
N SER A 169 -2.83 -12.36 3.59
CA SER A 169 -1.95 -12.16 4.76
C SER A 169 -1.79 -13.46 5.57
N GLY A 170 -0.69 -14.19 5.35
CA GLY A 170 -0.32 -15.38 6.13
C GLY A 170 -1.26 -16.59 5.98
N VAL A 171 -1.90 -16.79 4.83
CA VAL A 171 -2.84 -17.92 4.63
C VAL A 171 -2.15 -19.27 4.35
N SER A 172 -0.82 -19.28 4.21
CA SER A 172 0.02 -20.43 3.85
C SER A 172 -0.23 -20.96 2.44
N VAL A 173 0.87 -21.30 1.74
CA VAL A 173 0.82 -21.78 0.35
C VAL A 173 0.68 -23.31 0.32
N ASN A 174 -0.56 -23.79 0.41
CA ASN A 174 -0.90 -25.20 0.14
C ASN A 174 -1.98 -25.32 -0.94
N LYS A 175 -2.19 -26.53 -1.47
CA LYS A 175 -3.10 -26.77 -2.59
C LYS A 175 -4.56 -26.42 -2.27
N ASN A 176 -5.04 -26.76 -1.08
CA ASN A 176 -6.44 -26.52 -0.70
C ASN A 176 -6.71 -25.01 -0.54
N THR A 177 -5.86 -24.29 0.18
CA THR A 177 -5.92 -22.83 0.33
C THR A 177 -5.82 -22.12 -1.01
N GLU A 178 -4.95 -22.60 -1.91
CA GLU A 178 -4.80 -22.03 -3.25
C GLU A 178 -6.06 -22.17 -4.09
N GLU A 179 -6.67 -23.36 -4.13
CA GLU A 179 -7.91 -23.60 -4.85
C GLU A 179 -9.04 -22.70 -4.30
N PHE A 180 -9.18 -22.66 -2.98
CA PHE A 180 -10.08 -21.74 -2.29
C PHE A 180 -9.85 -20.28 -2.72
N ALA A 181 -8.62 -19.79 -2.59
CA ALA A 181 -8.30 -18.39 -2.85
C ALA A 181 -8.56 -18.00 -4.31
N ILE A 182 -8.17 -18.85 -5.27
CA ILE A 182 -8.40 -18.58 -6.70
C ILE A 182 -9.89 -18.52 -7.02
N GLU A 183 -10.70 -19.44 -6.49
CA GLU A 183 -12.15 -19.45 -6.70
C GLU A 183 -12.83 -18.27 -6.01
N PHE A 184 -12.42 -17.93 -4.80
CA PHE A 184 -12.91 -16.77 -4.06
C PHE A 184 -12.60 -15.45 -4.80
N ILE A 185 -11.35 -15.24 -5.21
CA ILE A 185 -10.90 -14.03 -5.92
C ILE A 185 -11.68 -13.81 -7.23
N LYS A 186 -12.01 -14.90 -7.95
CA LYS A 186 -12.83 -14.82 -9.16
C LYS A 186 -14.28 -14.45 -8.87
N SER A 187 -14.82 -14.92 -7.75
CA SER A 187 -16.26 -14.89 -7.46
C SER A 187 -16.69 -13.66 -6.66
N VAL A 188 -15.79 -13.08 -5.87
CA VAL A 188 -16.11 -11.93 -5.01
C VAL A 188 -16.38 -10.67 -5.83
N GLN A 189 -17.57 -10.10 -5.66
CA GLN A 189 -18.05 -8.88 -6.33
C GLN A 189 -17.98 -7.67 -5.39
N LYS A 190 -16.77 -7.41 -4.91
CA LYS A 190 -16.41 -6.28 -4.05
C LYS A 190 -15.00 -5.82 -4.39
N PRO A 191 -14.65 -4.56 -4.06
CA PRO A 191 -13.27 -4.11 -3.99
C PRO A 191 -12.42 -5.11 -3.20
N LEU A 192 -11.27 -5.49 -3.74
CA LEU A 192 -10.45 -6.59 -3.22
C LEU A 192 -8.99 -6.20 -3.11
N ILE A 193 -8.40 -6.37 -1.92
CA ILE A 193 -6.98 -6.25 -1.65
C ILE A 193 -6.37 -7.66 -1.66
N ILE A 194 -5.28 -7.84 -2.41
CA ILE A 194 -4.54 -9.10 -2.48
C ILE A 194 -3.09 -8.83 -2.05
N ASP A 195 -2.67 -9.43 -0.94
CA ASP A 195 -1.32 -9.31 -0.37
C ASP A 195 -0.69 -10.69 -0.11
N GLY A 196 0.63 -10.72 0.11
CA GLY A 196 1.36 -11.89 0.59
C GLY A 196 1.09 -13.18 -0.22
N ASP A 197 0.61 -14.22 0.45
CA ASP A 197 0.33 -15.51 -0.19
C ASP A 197 -0.77 -15.41 -1.26
N GLY A 198 -1.69 -14.46 -1.12
CA GLY A 198 -2.68 -14.15 -2.15
C GLY A 198 -2.01 -13.76 -3.47
N LEU A 199 -0.96 -12.94 -3.41
CA LEU A 199 -0.16 -12.57 -4.58
C LEU A 199 0.57 -13.79 -5.16
N THR A 200 1.03 -14.70 -4.31
CA THR A 200 1.62 -15.97 -4.74
C THR A 200 0.62 -16.82 -5.51
N PHE A 201 -0.62 -16.96 -5.05
CA PHE A 201 -1.65 -17.73 -5.77
C PHE A 201 -1.99 -17.12 -7.13
N VAL A 202 -2.26 -15.82 -7.18
CA VAL A 202 -2.62 -15.16 -8.45
C VAL A 202 -1.46 -15.11 -9.44
N SER A 203 -0.20 -15.13 -8.97
CA SER A 203 0.97 -15.17 -9.86
C SER A 203 1.02 -16.40 -10.77
N LYS A 204 0.39 -17.52 -10.35
CA LYS A 204 0.30 -18.74 -11.17
C LYS A 204 -0.64 -18.56 -12.35
N ASN A 205 -1.72 -17.79 -12.19
CA ASN A 205 -2.64 -17.43 -13.26
C ASN A 205 -3.15 -15.97 -13.13
N PRO A 206 -2.35 -14.96 -13.52
CA PRO A 206 -2.72 -13.55 -13.31
C PRO A 206 -3.95 -13.11 -14.13
N LYS A 207 -4.33 -13.89 -15.16
CA LYS A 207 -5.47 -13.57 -16.04
C LYS A 207 -6.80 -13.51 -15.28
N ILE A 208 -6.91 -14.14 -14.11
CA ILE A 208 -8.13 -14.12 -13.29
C ILE A 208 -8.46 -12.71 -12.78
N LEU A 209 -7.47 -11.82 -12.71
CA LEU A 209 -7.66 -10.44 -12.27
C LEU A 209 -8.38 -9.61 -13.35
N LYS A 210 -8.12 -9.89 -14.64
CA LYS A 210 -8.77 -9.19 -15.76
C LYS A 210 -10.29 -9.39 -15.82
N SER A 211 -10.78 -10.53 -15.32
CA SER A 211 -12.23 -10.81 -15.32
C SER A 211 -13.00 -10.09 -14.21
N ARG A 212 -12.29 -9.47 -13.25
CA ARG A 212 -12.92 -8.74 -12.16
C ARG A 212 -13.42 -7.38 -12.65
N LYS A 213 -14.62 -7.00 -12.20
CA LYS A 213 -15.25 -5.70 -12.50
C LYS A 213 -14.97 -4.67 -11.41
N ASP A 214 -15.02 -5.11 -10.14
CA ASP A 214 -14.70 -4.27 -9.00
C ASP A 214 -13.20 -4.03 -8.87
N LEU A 215 -12.85 -2.94 -8.19
CA LEU A 215 -11.46 -2.54 -7.96
C LEU A 215 -10.64 -3.69 -7.36
N THR A 216 -9.45 -3.89 -7.91
CA THR A 216 -8.48 -4.85 -7.38
C THR A 216 -7.21 -4.11 -7.03
N ILE A 217 -6.75 -4.27 -5.79
CA ILE A 217 -5.57 -3.61 -5.24
C ILE A 217 -4.56 -4.70 -4.91
N LEU A 218 -3.38 -4.61 -5.52
CA LEU A 218 -2.27 -5.53 -5.29
C LEU A 218 -1.18 -4.80 -4.51
N THR A 219 -0.63 -5.41 -3.48
CA THR A 219 0.38 -4.78 -2.62
C THR A 219 1.76 -5.47 -2.67
N PRO A 220 2.32 -5.79 -3.86
CA PRO A 220 3.55 -6.57 -3.93
C PRO A 220 4.78 -5.79 -3.48
N HIS A 221 5.71 -6.45 -2.78
CA HIS A 221 7.12 -6.04 -2.81
C HIS A 221 7.77 -6.43 -4.15
N ILE A 222 8.99 -5.95 -4.43
CA ILE A 222 9.66 -6.18 -5.73
C ILE A 222 9.71 -7.68 -6.13
N GLY A 223 9.98 -8.58 -5.18
CA GLY A 223 10.03 -10.03 -5.44
C GLY A 223 8.66 -10.68 -5.71
N GLU A 224 7.61 -10.21 -5.05
CA GLU A 224 6.23 -10.60 -5.40
C GLU A 224 5.85 -10.07 -6.78
N PHE A 225 6.24 -8.82 -7.08
CA PHE A 225 5.93 -8.17 -8.36
C PHE A 225 6.59 -8.89 -9.54
N THR A 226 7.85 -9.30 -9.40
CA THR A 226 8.56 -10.06 -10.46
C THR A 226 7.91 -11.43 -10.68
N ARG A 227 7.50 -12.11 -9.61
CA ARG A 227 6.76 -13.38 -9.69
C ARG A 227 5.41 -13.21 -10.38
N LEU A 228 4.66 -12.17 -10.00
CA LEU A 228 3.34 -11.83 -10.56
C LEU A 228 3.40 -11.49 -12.05
N THR A 229 4.37 -10.66 -12.44
CA THR A 229 4.47 -10.13 -13.81
C THR A 229 5.33 -10.98 -14.74
N ARG A 230 6.13 -11.90 -14.18
CA ARG A 230 7.18 -12.66 -14.87
C ARG A 230 8.26 -11.77 -15.49
N ILE A 231 8.38 -10.53 -15.04
CA ILE A 231 9.45 -9.61 -15.44
C ILE A 231 10.64 -9.83 -14.51
N LYS A 232 11.84 -9.95 -15.08
CA LYS A 232 13.08 -10.13 -14.31
C LYS A 232 13.33 -8.96 -13.36
N ILE A 233 13.85 -9.25 -12.17
CA ILE A 233 14.07 -8.25 -11.10
C ILE A 233 14.99 -7.11 -11.55
N GLU A 234 16.00 -7.39 -12.36
CA GLU A 234 16.93 -6.38 -12.90
C GLU A 234 16.18 -5.39 -13.78
N LYS A 235 15.26 -5.87 -14.62
CA LYS A 235 14.44 -5.03 -15.49
C LYS A 235 13.45 -4.19 -14.68
N VAL A 236 12.83 -4.76 -13.65
CA VAL A 236 11.95 -4.01 -12.74
C VAL A 236 12.71 -2.91 -12.04
N LYS A 237 13.92 -3.18 -11.52
CA LYS A 237 14.74 -2.17 -10.83
C LYS A 237 15.18 -1.04 -11.77
N LYS A 238 15.59 -1.39 -13.00
CA LYS A 238 16.05 -0.43 -14.00
C LYS A 238 14.93 0.47 -14.53
N ASP A 239 13.73 -0.07 -14.73
CA ASP A 239 12.61 0.65 -15.34
C ASP A 239 11.30 0.41 -14.57
N LYS A 240 11.29 0.88 -13.31
CA LYS A 240 10.16 0.69 -12.39
C LYS A 240 8.86 1.26 -12.93
N PHE A 241 8.90 2.47 -13.52
CA PHE A 241 7.68 3.15 -13.98
C PHE A 241 7.03 2.46 -15.16
N ASN A 242 7.80 2.09 -16.20
CA ASN A 242 7.20 1.43 -17.36
C ASN A 242 6.76 0.00 -17.02
N THR A 243 7.53 -0.72 -16.18
CA THR A 243 7.13 -2.07 -15.75
C THR A 243 5.86 -2.03 -14.88
N LEU A 244 5.72 -1.05 -13.99
CA LEU A 244 4.50 -0.82 -13.21
C LEU A 244 3.31 -0.44 -14.11
N SER A 245 3.48 0.54 -15.01
CA SER A 245 2.44 0.96 -15.95
C SER A 245 1.95 -0.22 -16.81
N TYR A 246 2.89 -1.03 -17.32
CA TYR A 246 2.59 -2.25 -18.04
C TYR A 246 1.78 -3.23 -17.17
N ALA A 247 2.19 -3.46 -15.91
CA ALA A 247 1.53 -4.41 -15.02
C ALA A 247 0.11 -3.96 -14.67
N VAL A 248 -0.09 -2.69 -14.31
CA VAL A 248 -1.40 -2.10 -14.03
C VAL A 248 -2.37 -2.33 -15.18
N LYS A 249 -1.96 -1.98 -16.41
CA LYS A 249 -2.77 -2.18 -17.61
C LYS A 249 -3.05 -3.65 -17.89
N ASN A 250 -2.06 -4.52 -17.72
CA ASN A 250 -2.21 -5.95 -18.00
C ASN A 250 -2.94 -6.74 -16.92
N LEU A 251 -3.02 -6.24 -15.70
CA LEU A 251 -3.75 -6.90 -14.63
C LEU A 251 -5.11 -6.25 -14.37
N ASN A 252 -5.34 -5.06 -14.93
CA ASN A 252 -6.51 -4.22 -14.65
C ASN A 252 -6.67 -4.02 -13.13
N SER A 253 -5.59 -3.59 -12.48
CA SER A 253 -5.52 -3.51 -11.02
C SER A 253 -4.67 -2.32 -10.60
N THR A 254 -5.05 -1.69 -9.49
CA THR A 254 -4.19 -0.76 -8.76
C THR A 254 -3.04 -1.55 -8.16
N ILE A 255 -1.80 -1.09 -8.31
CA ILE A 255 -0.63 -1.78 -7.77
C ILE A 255 0.15 -0.84 -6.86
N VAL A 256 0.23 -1.20 -5.58
CA VAL A 256 1.09 -0.57 -4.57
C VAL A 256 2.40 -1.35 -4.52
N LEU A 257 3.36 -0.93 -5.34
CA LEU A 257 4.69 -1.54 -5.43
C LEU A 257 5.57 -1.07 -4.28
N LYS A 258 5.64 -1.90 -3.22
CA LYS A 258 6.35 -1.60 -1.96
C LYS A 258 7.86 -1.51 -2.22
N SER A 259 8.43 -0.35 -1.89
CA SER A 259 9.87 -0.08 -1.87
C SER A 259 10.15 1.12 -0.95
N ALA A 260 11.42 1.55 -0.81
CA ALA A 260 11.76 2.70 0.03
C ALA A 260 10.88 3.94 -0.27
N HIS A 261 10.79 4.31 -1.55
CA HIS A 261 9.67 5.12 -2.05
C HIS A 261 8.70 4.19 -2.75
N THR A 262 7.51 4.05 -2.18
CA THR A 262 6.47 3.17 -2.74
C THR A 262 5.87 3.81 -3.98
N LEU A 263 5.68 3.03 -5.04
CA LEU A 263 4.98 3.49 -6.25
C LEU A 263 3.55 2.95 -6.25
N ILE A 264 2.58 3.82 -6.54
CA ILE A 264 1.16 3.46 -6.62
C ILE A 264 0.74 3.65 -8.08
N GLY A 265 0.57 2.57 -8.81
CA GLY A 265 0.06 2.60 -10.18
C GLY A 265 -1.47 2.48 -10.18
N GLU A 266 -2.15 3.50 -10.65
CA GLU A 266 -3.61 3.55 -10.75
C GLU A 266 -4.12 2.99 -12.08
N THR A 267 -5.34 2.45 -12.10
CA THR A 267 -5.98 1.91 -13.31
C THR A 267 -6.15 2.96 -14.42
N SER A 268 -6.16 4.25 -14.07
CA SER A 268 -6.10 5.40 -14.98
C SER A 268 -4.80 5.47 -15.81
N GLY A 269 -3.75 4.78 -15.35
CA GLY A 269 -2.39 4.84 -15.88
C GLY A 269 -1.46 5.79 -15.12
N LYS A 270 -1.99 6.61 -14.20
CA LYS A 270 -1.16 7.47 -13.34
C LYS A 270 -0.32 6.65 -12.37
N ILE A 271 0.88 7.14 -12.06
CA ILE A 271 1.76 6.56 -11.05
C ILE A 271 2.07 7.64 -10.01
N LEU A 272 1.79 7.34 -8.74
CA LEU A 272 2.12 8.20 -7.63
C LEU A 272 3.39 7.69 -6.92
N ILE A 273 4.24 8.61 -6.49
CA ILE A 273 5.45 8.33 -5.72
C ILE A 273 5.21 8.71 -4.25
N ASN A 274 5.17 7.73 -3.36
CA ASN A 274 5.04 7.99 -1.93
C ASN A 274 6.40 8.25 -1.28
N LEU A 275 6.54 9.41 -0.65
CA LEU A 275 7.77 9.85 0.02
C LEU A 275 7.75 9.63 1.53
N SER A 276 6.60 9.34 2.13
CA SER A 276 6.52 9.05 3.57
C SER A 276 7.04 7.65 3.90
N GLY A 277 7.51 7.50 5.13
CA GLY A 277 8.12 6.29 5.65
C GLY A 277 9.63 6.39 5.76
N ASN A 278 10.20 5.44 6.49
CA ASN A 278 11.62 5.38 6.80
C ASN A 278 12.15 3.94 6.75
N PRO A 279 13.48 3.74 6.75
CA PRO A 279 14.08 2.40 6.66
C PRO A 279 13.63 1.42 7.74
N GLY A 280 13.26 1.90 8.94
CA GLY A 280 12.77 1.06 10.04
C GLY A 280 11.48 0.32 9.74
N MET A 281 10.72 0.76 8.72
CA MET A 281 9.52 0.08 8.26
C MET A 281 9.80 -1.21 7.47
N ALA A 282 11.07 -1.50 7.15
CA ALA A 282 11.50 -2.76 6.55
C ALA A 282 11.48 -3.93 7.56
N THR A 283 10.36 -4.07 8.27
CA THR A 283 10.13 -5.07 9.32
C THR A 283 8.99 -6.02 8.94
N ALA A 284 9.05 -7.25 9.43
CA ALA A 284 8.01 -8.24 9.17
C ALA A 284 6.65 -7.75 9.71
N GLY A 285 5.59 -7.92 8.91
CA GLY A 285 4.23 -7.50 9.27
C GLY A 285 3.87 -6.05 8.94
N SER A 286 4.82 -5.19 8.52
CA SER A 286 4.47 -3.84 8.06
C SER A 286 3.50 -3.87 6.87
N GLY A 287 3.67 -4.83 5.95
CA GLY A 287 2.75 -5.05 4.85
C GLY A 287 1.32 -5.37 5.30
N ASP A 288 1.16 -6.17 6.36
CA ASP A 288 -0.16 -6.50 6.91
C ASP A 288 -0.85 -5.26 7.49
N VAL A 289 -0.10 -4.37 8.17
CA VAL A 289 -0.63 -3.09 8.66
C VAL A 289 -1.06 -2.19 7.51
N LEU A 290 -0.30 -2.17 6.41
CA LEU A 290 -0.68 -1.43 5.20
C LEU A 290 -2.00 -1.96 4.60
N VAL A 291 -2.23 -3.28 4.60
CA VAL A 291 -3.48 -3.87 4.07
C VAL A 291 -4.71 -3.34 4.81
N GLY A 292 -4.70 -3.31 6.15
CA GLY A 292 -5.83 -2.77 6.90
C GLY A 292 -5.96 -1.25 6.79
N ALA A 293 -4.84 -0.52 6.68
CA ALA A 293 -4.87 0.92 6.41
C ALA A 293 -5.52 1.24 5.05
N ILE A 294 -5.19 0.47 4.00
CA ILE A 294 -5.82 0.58 2.67
C ILE A 294 -7.31 0.31 2.77
N ALA A 295 -7.72 -0.75 3.45
CA ALA A 295 -9.13 -1.07 3.63
C ALA A 295 -9.89 0.08 4.33
N ALA A 296 -9.32 0.68 5.38
CA ALA A 296 -9.95 1.77 6.12
C ALA A 296 -10.10 3.04 5.29
N MET A 297 -9.03 3.48 4.61
CA MET A 297 -9.07 4.69 3.80
C MET A 297 -9.92 4.51 2.54
N TYR A 298 -10.00 3.30 1.98
CA TYR A 298 -10.94 3.00 0.92
C TYR A 298 -12.40 3.08 1.41
N CYS A 299 -12.72 2.57 2.60
CA CYS A 299 -14.06 2.75 3.18
C CYS A 299 -14.42 4.22 3.40
N ILE A 300 -13.46 5.04 3.84
CA ILE A 300 -13.64 6.48 4.03
C ILE A 300 -13.76 7.21 2.68
N ARG A 301 -13.07 6.71 1.65
CA ARG A 301 -13.02 7.31 0.31
C ARG A 301 -12.94 6.18 -0.74
N PRO A 302 -14.08 5.73 -1.30
CA PRO A 302 -14.16 4.52 -2.14
C PRO A 302 -13.63 4.76 -3.55
N SER A 303 -12.31 4.92 -3.66
CA SER A 303 -11.58 5.16 -4.91
C SER A 303 -10.09 4.85 -4.73
N GLU A 304 -9.32 4.86 -5.82
CA GLU A 304 -7.85 4.72 -5.79
C GLU A 304 -7.18 5.82 -4.94
N LYS A 305 -7.82 6.99 -4.79
CA LYS A 305 -7.36 8.03 -3.87
C LYS A 305 -7.35 7.58 -2.41
N GLY A 306 -8.30 6.72 -1.99
CA GLY A 306 -8.27 6.14 -0.64
C GLY A 306 -7.05 5.24 -0.44
N VAL A 307 -6.65 4.51 -1.49
CA VAL A 307 -5.45 3.65 -1.49
C VAL A 307 -4.19 4.49 -1.35
N SER A 308 -4.06 5.56 -2.14
CA SER A 308 -2.89 6.43 -2.08
C SER A 308 -2.78 7.17 -0.74
N THR A 309 -3.91 7.62 -0.17
CA THR A 309 -3.95 8.17 1.20
C THR A 309 -3.47 7.15 2.23
N ALA A 310 -3.90 5.89 2.14
CA ALA A 310 -3.47 4.86 3.08
C ALA A 310 -1.96 4.60 3.05
N VAL A 311 -1.37 4.54 1.86
CA VAL A 311 0.09 4.36 1.72
C VAL A 311 0.83 5.51 2.39
N PHE A 312 0.35 6.75 2.21
CA PHE A 312 0.93 7.91 2.86
C PHE A 312 0.81 7.86 4.38
N ILE A 313 -0.40 7.59 4.90
CA ILE A 313 -0.66 7.49 6.35
C ILE A 313 0.15 6.37 6.99
N HIS A 314 0.30 5.24 6.30
CA HIS A 314 1.14 4.13 6.75
C HIS A 314 2.61 4.57 6.87
N GLY A 315 3.18 5.21 5.84
CA GLY A 315 4.54 5.76 5.93
C GLY A 315 4.71 6.78 7.06
N LEU A 316 3.78 7.74 7.14
CA LEU A 316 3.76 8.77 8.18
C LEU A 316 3.69 8.17 9.59
N SER A 317 2.96 7.07 9.79
CA SER A 317 2.90 6.40 11.09
C SER A 317 4.25 5.85 11.54
N GLY A 318 5.05 5.34 10.60
CA GLY A 318 6.42 4.92 10.86
C GLY A 318 7.32 6.11 11.18
N ASP A 319 7.17 7.23 10.48
CA ASP A 319 8.00 8.42 10.69
C ASP A 319 7.74 9.06 12.06
N ILE A 320 6.47 9.17 12.46
CA ILE A 320 6.09 9.69 13.79
C ILE A 320 6.66 8.80 14.89
N LYS A 321 6.60 7.48 14.75
CA LYS A 321 7.14 6.56 15.75
C LYS A 321 8.68 6.59 15.76
N ALA A 322 9.33 6.71 14.60
CA ALA A 322 10.78 6.87 14.52
C ALA A 322 11.27 8.12 15.26
N GLN A 323 10.52 9.22 15.25
CA GLN A 323 10.87 10.43 16.01
C GLN A 323 10.87 10.20 17.53
N GLN A 324 10.11 9.23 18.02
CA GLN A 324 9.99 8.94 19.45
C GLN A 324 11.05 7.93 19.92
N THR A 325 11.37 6.93 19.10
CA THR A 325 12.17 5.77 19.52
C THR A 325 13.42 5.51 18.69
N GLY A 326 13.67 6.30 17.64
CA GLY A 326 14.56 5.90 16.54
C GLY A 326 13.87 4.91 15.60
N PHE A 327 14.47 4.65 14.43
CA PHE A 327 13.87 3.78 13.41
C PHE A 327 14.38 2.34 13.46
N GLU A 328 15.55 2.09 14.06
CA GLU A 328 16.21 0.78 14.07
C GLU A 328 15.41 -0.30 14.80
N GLY A 329 14.62 0.09 15.81
CA GLY A 329 13.80 -0.81 16.63
C GLY A 329 12.33 -0.89 16.21
N LEU A 330 11.93 -0.26 15.11
CA LEU A 330 10.52 -0.23 14.72
C LEU A 330 9.99 -1.61 14.35
N THR A 331 8.84 -1.96 14.92
CA THR A 331 8.10 -3.17 14.60
C THR A 331 6.79 -2.84 13.89
N ALA A 332 6.14 -3.84 13.29
CA ALA A 332 4.81 -3.67 12.73
C ALA A 332 3.78 -3.18 13.77
N ARG A 333 3.96 -3.55 15.05
CA ARG A 333 3.12 -3.07 16.14
C ARG A 333 3.30 -1.57 16.37
N ASP A 334 4.52 -1.07 16.26
CA ASP A 334 4.79 0.37 16.36
C ASP A 334 4.09 1.14 15.25
N ILE A 335 4.17 0.64 14.00
CA ILE A 335 3.47 1.23 12.85
C ILE A 335 1.95 1.23 13.09
N LEU A 336 1.40 0.09 13.52
CA LEU A 336 -0.02 -0.06 13.89
C LEU A 336 -0.46 0.94 14.96
N GLU A 337 0.34 1.13 16.02
CA GLU A 337 0.09 2.11 17.09
C GLU A 337 0.27 3.56 16.61
N GLY A 338 1.09 3.77 15.58
CA GLY A 338 1.31 5.06 14.94
C GLY A 338 0.16 5.51 14.03
N LEU A 339 -0.67 4.60 13.52
CA LEU A 339 -1.75 4.94 12.56
C LEU A 339 -2.70 6.04 13.08
N PRO A 340 -3.22 5.98 14.32
CA PRO A 340 -4.09 7.04 14.85
C PRO A 340 -3.35 8.38 14.97
N LEU A 341 -2.06 8.35 15.32
CA LEU A 341 -1.21 9.55 15.43
C LEU A 341 -1.00 10.18 14.05
N ALA A 342 -0.73 9.35 13.03
CA ALA A 342 -0.59 9.79 11.65
C ALA A 342 -1.85 10.45 11.11
N ILE A 343 -3.03 9.87 11.39
CA ILE A 343 -4.32 10.46 10.97
C ILE A 343 -4.55 11.80 11.68
N LYS A 344 -4.30 11.88 12.99
CA LYS A 344 -4.42 13.13 13.74
C LYS A 344 -3.48 14.20 13.15
N TYR A 345 -2.20 13.86 13.01
CA TYR A 345 -1.18 14.75 12.48
C TYR A 345 -1.53 15.24 11.06
N PHE A 346 -1.99 14.32 10.19
CA PHE A 346 -2.42 14.64 8.83
C PHE A 346 -3.56 15.65 8.82
N ARG A 347 -4.58 15.46 9.67
CA ARG A 347 -5.71 16.41 9.78
C ARG A 347 -5.27 17.78 10.29
N GLU A 348 -4.40 17.83 11.29
CA GLU A 348 -3.93 19.08 11.90
C GLU A 348 -2.96 19.86 11.01
N ASN A 349 -2.22 19.17 10.13
CA ASN A 349 -1.13 19.77 9.34
C ASN A 349 -1.34 19.66 7.82
N TYR A 350 -2.54 19.33 7.35
CA TYR A 350 -2.85 19.08 5.94
C TYR A 350 -2.29 20.17 5.00
N ASN A 351 -2.54 21.44 5.31
CA ASN A 351 -2.09 22.57 4.48
C ASN A 351 -0.54 22.63 4.42
N LYS A 352 0.14 22.43 5.55
CA LYS A 352 1.62 22.47 5.62
C LYS A 352 2.26 21.29 4.86
N LEU A 353 1.66 20.10 4.97
CA LEU A 353 2.12 18.90 4.26
C LEU A 353 2.09 19.08 2.74
N GLY A 354 1.13 19.85 2.23
CA GLY A 354 1.05 20.21 0.81
C GLY A 354 2.08 21.25 0.35
N GLU A 355 2.52 22.15 1.24
CA GLU A 355 3.49 23.21 0.91
C GLU A 355 4.93 22.69 0.76
N SER A 356 5.35 21.74 1.61
CA SER A 356 6.71 21.16 1.58
C SER A 356 6.81 19.78 0.93
N TYR A 357 5.72 19.29 0.32
CA TYR A 357 5.60 17.91 -0.20
C TYR A 357 6.16 16.89 0.79
N TYR A 358 5.70 16.95 2.04
CA TYR A 358 6.21 16.12 3.13
C TYR A 358 7.71 16.31 3.42
N ASP A 359 8.16 17.58 3.50
CA ASP A 359 9.57 17.98 3.71
C ASP A 359 10.58 17.39 2.70
N GLY A 360 10.08 16.80 1.61
CA GLY A 360 10.90 16.21 0.56
C GLY A 360 11.24 17.19 -0.56
N ILE A 361 10.44 18.25 -0.74
CA ILE A 361 10.58 19.19 -1.87
C ILE A 361 10.24 20.62 -1.43
N TYR A 362 11.17 21.54 -1.67
CA TYR A 362 10.98 22.97 -1.37
C TYR A 362 10.84 23.76 -2.67
N VAL A 363 9.67 24.33 -2.94
CA VAL A 363 9.49 25.21 -4.11
C VAL A 363 10.07 26.59 -3.77
N VAL A 364 10.99 27.09 -4.61
CA VAL A 364 11.74 28.34 -4.41
C VAL A 364 11.70 29.29 -5.59
#